data_AF-A0A059DLL6-F1
#
_entry.id   AF-A0A059DLL6-F1
#
_cell.length_a   1.000
_cell.length_b   1.000
_cell.length_c   1.000
_cell.angle_alpha   90.00
_cell.angle_beta   90.00
_cell.angle_gamma   90.00
#
_symmetry.space_group_name_H-M   'P 1'
#
loop_
_entity.id
_entity.type
_entity.pdbx_description
1 polymer ?
#
loop_
_entity_poly.entity_id
_entity_poly.type
_entity_poly.pdbx_seq_one_letter_code
_entity_poly.pdbx_strand_id
1 'polypeptide(L)'
;MQRAVKSLQPFDFRSDFTPQPEPELPALPVEEKITLSAPDLAMLLTEARAEAHAAAMSMKHDEQNARLQQVTENLTDALANLVSLAGHLESSAYSDGFRESALRLVKIAAQRIVDGQGDLFAQSQEFSQNNRPTEKDGP
;
A
#
# COMPACT_ATOMS: atom_id res chain seq x y z
N MET A 1 -103.47 31.78 0.60
CA MET A 1 -102.76 30.49 0.50
C MET A 1 -101.26 30.78 0.56
N GLN A 2 -100.64 30.52 1.71
CA GLN A 2 -99.20 30.68 1.93
C GLN A 2 -98.52 29.35 1.65
N ARG A 3 -97.52 29.32 0.76
CA ARG A 3 -96.60 28.19 0.64
C ARG A 3 -95.27 28.64 1.23
N ALA A 4 -95.03 28.26 2.47
CA ALA A 4 -93.78 28.54 3.17
C ALA A 4 -92.62 27.86 2.42
N VAL A 5 -91.66 28.66 1.97
CA VAL A 5 -90.42 28.15 1.36
C VAL A 5 -89.53 27.68 2.51
N LYS A 6 -89.27 26.36 2.56
CA LYS A 6 -88.39 25.69 3.54
C LYS A 6 -87.04 26.41 3.58
N SER A 7 -86.56 26.70 4.78
CA SER A 7 -85.30 27.41 5.00
C SER A 7 -84.14 26.74 4.27
N LEU A 8 -83.36 27.54 3.53
CA LEU A 8 -82.08 27.13 2.95
C LEU A 8 -81.09 26.95 4.10
N GLN A 9 -80.58 25.74 4.28
CA GLN A 9 -79.47 25.47 5.18
C GLN A 9 -78.18 25.99 4.52
N PRO A 10 -77.29 26.67 5.26
CA PRO A 10 -75.97 27.04 4.74
C PRO A 10 -75.21 25.76 4.37
N PHE A 11 -74.58 25.76 3.20
CA PHE A 11 -73.69 24.69 2.80
C PHE A 11 -72.39 24.81 3.59
N ASP A 12 -72.07 23.79 4.39
CA ASP A 12 -70.87 23.76 5.19
C ASP A 12 -69.71 23.21 4.34
N PHE A 13 -68.89 24.12 3.82
CA PHE A 13 -67.80 23.80 2.91
C PHE A 13 -66.67 23.12 3.71
N ARG A 14 -66.69 21.78 3.79
CA ARG A 14 -65.57 21.02 4.33
C ARG A 14 -64.45 21.03 3.29
N SER A 15 -63.51 21.93 3.47
CA SER A 15 -62.30 22.02 2.66
C SER A 15 -61.54 20.69 2.77
N ASP A 16 -61.50 19.89 1.70
CA ASP A 16 -60.80 18.60 1.61
C ASP A 16 -59.29 18.79 1.37
N PHE A 17 -58.72 19.84 1.98
CA PHE A 17 -57.29 20.14 1.99
C PHE A 17 -56.71 19.78 3.36
N THR A 18 -57.02 18.59 3.86
CA THR A 18 -56.17 18.00 4.90
C THR A 18 -54.76 17.85 4.32
N PRO A 19 -53.71 18.34 4.99
CA PRO A 19 -52.35 18.04 4.55
C PRO A 19 -52.23 16.52 4.46
N GLN A 20 -51.90 16.03 3.26
CA GLN A 20 -51.55 14.64 3.06
C GLN A 20 -50.48 14.32 4.11
N PRO A 21 -50.61 13.25 4.91
CA PRO A 21 -49.55 12.88 5.84
C PRO A 21 -48.25 12.84 5.04
N GLU A 22 -47.26 13.60 5.49
CA GLU A 22 -45.91 13.58 4.92
C GLU A 22 -45.55 12.11 4.71
N PRO A 23 -45.18 11.68 3.50
CA PRO A 23 -44.72 10.32 3.30
C PRO A 23 -43.60 10.13 4.33
N GLU A 24 -43.76 9.14 5.21
CA GLU A 24 -42.76 8.76 6.19
C GLU A 24 -41.46 8.57 5.42
N LEU A 25 -40.62 9.60 5.41
CA LEU A 25 -39.28 9.51 4.86
C LEU A 25 -38.66 8.37 5.65
N PRO A 26 -38.18 7.28 5.00
CA PRO A 26 -37.56 6.19 5.71
C PRO A 26 -36.51 6.81 6.62
N ALA A 27 -36.65 6.55 7.92
CA ALA A 27 -35.75 7.08 8.93
C ALA A 27 -34.32 6.85 8.42
N LEU A 28 -33.58 7.94 8.19
CA LEU A 28 -32.17 7.85 7.86
C LEU A 28 -31.55 6.92 8.92
N PRO A 29 -30.77 5.90 8.51
CA PRO A 29 -30.18 4.97 9.48
C PRO A 29 -29.51 5.81 10.55
N VAL A 30 -29.96 5.64 11.79
CA VAL A 30 -29.41 6.35 12.94
C VAL A 30 -27.93 6.03 12.93
N GLU A 31 -27.09 7.01 12.62
CA GLU A 31 -25.64 6.85 12.76
C GLU A 31 -25.42 6.38 14.20
N GLU A 32 -24.95 5.15 14.36
CA GLU A 32 -24.60 4.60 15.66
C GLU A 32 -23.49 5.48 16.23
N LYS A 33 -23.88 6.45 17.06
CA LYS A 33 -22.95 7.34 17.74
C LYS A 33 -22.26 6.54 18.82
N ILE A 34 -21.06 6.06 18.49
CA ILE A 34 -20.18 5.39 19.44
C ILE A 34 -19.79 6.42 20.52
N THR A 35 -20.37 6.30 21.71
CA THR A 35 -20.02 7.14 22.86
C THR A 35 -18.78 6.55 23.54
N LEU A 36 -17.59 7.01 23.13
CA LEU A 36 -16.34 6.66 23.79
C LEU A 36 -16.00 7.69 24.86
N SER A 37 -15.47 7.24 26.00
CA SER A 37 -14.92 8.16 26.99
C SER A 37 -13.62 8.78 26.47
N ALA A 38 -13.24 9.96 26.97
CA ALA A 38 -11.98 10.62 26.61
C ALA A 38 -10.73 9.71 26.74
N PRO A 39 -10.57 8.89 27.80
CA PRO A 39 -9.47 7.94 27.87
C PRO A 39 -9.56 6.80 26.85
N ASP A 40 -10.76 6.29 26.54
CA ASP A 40 -10.92 5.24 25.51
C ASP A 40 -10.55 5.76 24.11
N LEU A 41 -10.89 7.02 23.80
CA LEU A 41 -10.47 7.69 22.57
C LEU A 41 -8.95 7.86 22.51
N ALA A 42 -8.31 8.24 23.61
CA ALA A 42 -6.87 8.38 23.68
C ALA A 42 -6.17 7.03 23.44
N MET A 43 -6.70 5.96 24.03
CA MET A 43 -6.20 4.59 23.83
C MET A 43 -6.33 4.14 22.37
N LEU A 44 -7.49 4.31 21.76
CA LEU A 44 -7.71 3.99 20.34
C LEU A 44 -6.80 4.81 19.42
N LEU A 45 -6.58 6.09 19.71
CA LEU A 45 -5.66 6.93 18.94
C LEU A 45 -4.20 6.46 19.09
N THR A 46 -3.78 6.03 20.27
CA THR A 46 -2.44 5.46 20.46
C THR A 46 -2.27 4.13 19.74
N GLU A 47 -3.29 3.27 19.77
CA GLU A 47 -3.29 2.00 19.06
C GLU A 47 -3.27 2.22 17.54
N ALA A 48 -4.14 3.07 17.02
CA ALA A 48 -4.17 3.43 15.59
C ALA A 48 -2.84 4.04 15.12
N ARG A 49 -2.16 4.84 15.96
CA ARG A 49 -0.82 5.37 15.64
C ARG A 49 0.24 4.27 15.62
N ALA A 50 0.20 3.34 16.58
CA ALA A 50 1.13 2.21 16.61
C ALA A 50 0.94 1.30 15.40
N GLU A 51 -0.31 0.98 15.04
CA GLU A 51 -0.65 0.18 13.87
C GLU A 51 -0.24 0.89 12.57
N ALA A 52 -0.56 2.18 12.42
CA ALA A 52 -0.15 2.96 11.26
C ALA A 52 1.37 3.03 11.11
N HIS A 53 2.10 3.15 12.22
CA HIS A 53 3.56 3.11 12.21
C HIS A 53 4.09 1.73 11.80
N ALA A 54 3.53 0.64 12.35
CA ALA A 54 3.91 -0.71 11.98
C ALA A 54 3.65 -0.99 10.49
N ALA A 55 2.48 -0.58 9.97
CA ALA A 55 2.13 -0.69 8.57
C ALA A 55 3.11 0.11 7.67
N ALA A 56 3.43 1.35 8.06
CA ALA A 56 4.39 2.18 7.31
C ALA A 56 5.79 1.55 7.27
N MET A 57 6.23 0.93 8.37
CA MET A 57 7.52 0.22 8.40
C MET A 57 7.48 -1.05 7.54
N SER A 58 6.39 -1.82 7.57
CA SER A 58 6.21 -2.98 6.69
C SER A 58 6.31 -2.59 5.22
N MET A 59 5.58 -1.55 4.80
CA MET A 59 5.61 -1.08 3.40
C MET A 59 7.02 -0.67 2.96
N LYS A 60 7.77 0.03 3.81
CA LYS A 60 9.17 0.40 3.50
C LYS A 60 10.06 -0.84 3.34
N HIS A 61 9.87 -1.86 4.17
CA HIS A 61 10.62 -3.11 4.06
C HIS A 61 10.28 -3.85 2.77
N ASP A 62 9.01 -3.89 2.39
CA ASP A 62 8.55 -4.52 1.14
C ASP A 62 9.12 -3.80 -0.10
N GLU A 63 9.10 -2.46 -0.12
CA GLU A 63 9.71 -1.65 -1.18
C GLU A 63 11.21 -1.89 -1.30
N GLN A 64 11.92 -1.97 -0.16
CA GLN A 64 13.36 -2.26 -0.14
C GLN A 64 13.66 -3.67 -0.64
N ASN A 65 12.87 -4.67 -0.23
CA ASN A 65 13.02 -6.04 -0.70
C ASN A 65 12.75 -6.15 -2.20
N ALA A 66 11.68 -5.53 -2.71
CA ALA A 66 11.38 -5.50 -4.13
C ALA A 66 12.53 -4.86 -4.94
N ARG A 67 13.11 -3.77 -4.43
CA ARG A 67 14.28 -3.13 -5.05
C ARG A 67 15.51 -4.04 -5.04
N LEU A 68 15.79 -4.72 -3.93
CA LEU A 68 16.91 -5.66 -3.83
C LEU A 68 16.74 -6.85 -4.79
N GLN A 69 15.52 -7.38 -4.89
CA GLN A 69 15.19 -8.43 -5.85
C GLN A 69 15.43 -7.97 -7.29
N GLN A 70 14.91 -6.80 -7.68
CA GLN A 70 15.13 -6.25 -9.02
C GLN A 70 16.61 -6.04 -9.33
N VAL A 71 17.38 -5.53 -8.36
CA VAL A 71 18.84 -5.36 -8.53
C VAL A 71 19.53 -6.71 -8.72
N THR A 72 19.12 -7.73 -7.95
CA THR A 72 19.67 -9.09 -8.07
C THR A 72 19.38 -9.71 -9.44
N GLU A 73 18.17 -9.54 -9.95
CA GLU A 73 17.78 -9.97 -11.29
C GLU A 73 18.64 -9.27 -12.36
N ASN A 74 18.77 -7.95 -12.29
CA ASN A 74 19.61 -7.19 -13.22
C ASN A 74 21.08 -7.62 -13.20
N LEU A 75 21.63 -7.96 -12.01
CA LEU A 75 23.00 -8.42 -11.86
C LEU A 75 23.19 -9.85 -12.39
N THR A 76 22.16 -10.70 -12.24
CA THR A 76 22.13 -12.05 -12.84
C THR A 76 22.17 -11.96 -14.36
N ASP A 77 21.36 -11.09 -14.95
CA ASP A 77 21.36 -10.84 -16.40
C ASP A 77 22.70 -10.29 -16.88
N ALA A 78 23.32 -9.37 -16.13
CA ALA A 78 24.65 -8.86 -16.44
C ALA A 78 25.71 -9.98 -16.45
N LEU A 79 25.66 -10.91 -15.50
CA LEU A 79 26.54 -12.09 -15.47
C LEU A 79 26.29 -13.02 -16.68
N ALA A 80 25.04 -13.27 -17.03
CA ALA A 80 24.71 -14.06 -18.22
C ALA A 80 25.24 -13.44 -19.51
N ASN A 81 25.17 -12.11 -19.63
CA ASN A 81 25.75 -11.36 -20.75
C ASN A 81 27.28 -11.48 -20.79
N LEU A 82 27.96 -11.43 -19.63
CA LEU A 82 29.41 -11.63 -19.54
C LEU A 82 29.83 -13.05 -19.95
N VAL A 83 29.08 -14.07 -19.55
CA VAL A 83 29.32 -15.46 -19.96
C VAL A 83 29.14 -15.61 -21.48
N SER A 84 28.08 -15.01 -22.03
CA SER A 84 27.83 -15.01 -23.48
C SER A 84 28.97 -14.30 -24.24
N LEU A 85 29.45 -13.17 -23.72
CA LEU A 85 30.61 -12.46 -24.27
C LEU A 85 31.88 -13.32 -24.24
N ALA A 86 32.14 -14.03 -23.14
CA ALA A 86 33.26 -14.96 -23.05
C ALA A 86 33.18 -16.06 -24.12
N GLY A 87 32.00 -16.67 -24.30
CA GLY A 87 31.77 -17.67 -25.35
C GLY A 87 31.98 -17.12 -26.77
N HIS A 88 31.55 -15.88 -27.04
CA HIS A 88 31.85 -15.20 -28.31
C HIS A 88 33.36 -14.97 -28.49
N LEU A 89 34.07 -14.51 -27.46
CA LEU A 89 35.52 -14.31 -27.53
C LEU A 89 36.28 -15.62 -27.78
N GLU A 90 35.80 -16.73 -27.23
CA GLU A 90 36.39 -18.07 -27.43
C GLU A 90 36.14 -18.64 -28.82
N SER A 91 34.95 -18.41 -29.38
CA SER A 91 34.56 -18.92 -30.71
C SER A 91 35.02 -18.03 -31.88
N SER A 92 35.40 -16.79 -31.60
CA SER A 92 35.82 -15.82 -32.61
C SER A 92 37.29 -16.00 -33.01
N ALA A 93 37.60 -15.69 -34.27
CA ALA A 93 38.96 -15.70 -34.82
C ALA A 93 39.78 -14.46 -34.40
N TYR A 94 39.88 -14.20 -33.10
CA TYR A 94 40.77 -13.17 -32.56
C TYR A 94 42.19 -13.69 -32.37
N SER A 95 43.17 -12.78 -32.30
CA SER A 95 44.52 -13.14 -31.89
C SER A 95 44.54 -13.65 -30.44
N ASP A 96 45.38 -14.64 -30.17
CA ASP A 96 45.43 -15.30 -28.85
C ASP A 96 45.67 -14.31 -27.71
N GLY A 97 46.58 -13.33 -27.90
CA GLY A 97 46.87 -12.31 -26.89
C GLY A 97 45.70 -11.35 -26.62
N PHE A 98 44.92 -11.00 -27.65
CA PHE A 98 43.70 -10.20 -27.46
C PHE A 98 42.63 -11.01 -26.72
N ARG A 99 42.40 -12.26 -27.14
CA ARG A 99 41.41 -13.15 -26.54
C ARG A 99 41.69 -13.37 -25.05
N GLU A 100 42.94 -13.68 -24.69
CA GLU A 100 43.33 -13.87 -23.28
C GLU A 100 43.13 -12.60 -22.44
N SER A 101 43.49 -11.44 -22.99
CA SER A 101 43.32 -10.15 -22.30
C SER A 101 41.84 -9.81 -22.10
N ALA A 102 41.01 -10.03 -23.13
CA ALA A 102 39.57 -9.79 -23.07
C ALA A 102 38.88 -10.75 -22.08
N LEU A 103 39.20 -12.05 -22.12
CA LEU A 103 38.67 -13.03 -21.16
C LEU A 103 39.07 -12.71 -19.72
N ARG A 104 40.30 -12.22 -19.49
CA ARG A 104 40.73 -11.77 -18.17
C ARG A 104 39.88 -10.60 -17.66
N LEU A 105 39.61 -9.61 -18.50
CA LEU A 105 38.75 -8.49 -18.14
C LEU A 105 37.31 -8.93 -17.84
N VAL A 106 36.75 -9.85 -18.63
CA VAL A 106 35.43 -10.45 -18.38
C VAL A 106 35.39 -11.14 -17.01
N LYS A 107 36.42 -11.94 -16.67
CA LYS A 107 36.52 -12.60 -15.36
C LYS A 107 36.60 -11.60 -14.20
N ILE A 108 37.41 -10.55 -14.34
CA ILE A 108 37.53 -9.49 -13.32
C ILE A 108 36.19 -8.77 -13.14
N ALA A 109 35.47 -8.46 -14.22
CA ALA A 109 34.17 -7.82 -14.16
C ALA A 109 33.12 -8.71 -13.47
N ALA A 110 33.07 -10.00 -13.84
CA ALA A 110 32.18 -10.97 -13.21
C ALA A 110 32.47 -11.12 -11.70
N GLN A 111 33.74 -11.22 -11.32
CA GLN A 111 34.13 -11.31 -9.90
C GLN A 111 33.66 -10.08 -9.11
N ARG A 112 33.88 -8.87 -9.63
CA ARG A 112 33.43 -7.63 -8.97
C ARG A 112 31.90 -7.57 -8.80
N ILE A 113 31.14 -8.11 -9.76
CA ILE A 113 29.67 -8.18 -9.67
C ILE A 113 29.25 -9.17 -8.58
N VAL A 114 29.93 -10.31 -8.46
CA VAL A 114 29.66 -11.29 -7.41
C VAL A 114 30.01 -10.73 -6.02
N ASP A 115 31.18 -10.12 -5.89
CA ASP A 115 31.62 -9.49 -4.63
C ASP A 115 30.66 -8.37 -4.20
N GLY A 116 30.29 -7.49 -5.14
CA GLY A 116 29.34 -6.40 -4.89
C GLY A 116 27.93 -6.87 -4.49
N GLN A 117 27.47 -8.03 -5.00
CA GLN A 117 26.23 -8.64 -4.52
C GLN A 117 26.36 -9.08 -3.06
N GLY A 118 27.48 -9.69 -2.69
CA GLY A 118 27.78 -10.06 -1.31
C GLY A 118 27.71 -8.87 -0.35
N ASP A 119 28.31 -7.74 -0.75
CA ASP A 119 28.32 -6.50 0.04
C ASP A 119 26.92 -5.89 0.21
N LEU A 120 26.09 -5.92 -0.84
CA LEU A 120 24.71 -5.42 -0.78
C LEU A 120 23.84 -6.23 0.19
N PHE A 121 23.98 -7.56 0.18
CA PHE A 121 23.26 -8.42 1.11
C PHE A 121 23.76 -8.24 2.56
N ALA A 122 25.06 -8.09 2.78
CA ALA A 122 25.62 -7.80 4.10
C ALA A 122 25.06 -6.48 4.68
N GLN A 123 25.05 -5.41 3.87
CA GLN A 123 24.47 -4.13 4.27
C GLN A 123 22.98 -4.23 4.59
N SER A 124 22.19 -4.96 3.79
CA SER A 124 20.76 -5.14 4.07
C SER A 124 20.48 -5.86 5.40
N GLN A 125 21.35 -6.80 5.80
CA GLN A 125 21.24 -7.48 7.09
C GLN A 125 21.57 -6.54 8.26
N GLU A 126 22.58 -5.69 8.12
CA GLU A 126 22.93 -4.68 9.13
C GLU A 126 21.79 -3.67 9.36
N PHE A 127 21.15 -3.19 8.28
CA PHE A 127 19.96 -2.35 8.39
C PHE A 127 18.81 -3.05 9.12
N SER A 128 18.60 -4.35 8.84
CA SER A 128 17.56 -5.14 9.49
C SER A 128 17.83 -5.38 10.98
N GLN A 129 19.09 -5.56 11.39
CA GLN A 129 19.47 -5.75 12.79
C GLN A 129 19.42 -4.46 13.60
N ASN A 130 19.84 -3.32 13.04
CA ASN A 130 19.83 -2.03 13.73
C ASN A 130 18.43 -1.45 13.94
N ASN A 131 17.45 -1.84 13.13
CA ASN A 131 16.05 -1.42 13.28
C ASN A 131 15.21 -2.32 14.18
N ARG A 132 15.80 -3.38 14.76
CA ARG A 132 15.09 -4.25 15.69
C ARG A 132 14.89 -3.49 17.02
N PRO A 133 13.65 -3.29 17.49
CA PRO A 133 13.43 -2.61 18.76
C PRO A 133 14.14 -3.42 19.86
N THR A 134 15.10 -2.82 20.55
CA THR A 134 15.69 -3.41 21.74
C THR A 134 14.60 -3.49 22.80
N GLU A 135 14.27 -4.71 23.24
CA GLU A 135 13.35 -5.07 24.33
C GLU A 135 13.77 -4.52 25.72
N LYS A 136 14.54 -3.42 25.76
CA LYS A 136 15.20 -2.90 26.97
C LYS A 136 14.70 -1.55 27.47
N ASP A 137 13.56 -1.07 26.99
CA ASP A 137 12.87 0.07 27.60
C ASP A 137 11.42 -0.29 27.91
N GLY A 138 11.23 -1.02 29.01
CA GLY A 138 9.97 -1.08 29.75
C GLY A 138 10.22 -0.56 31.17
N PRO A 139 9.36 0.33 31.72
CA PRO A 139 9.39 0.72 33.12
C PRO A 139 9.03 -0.44 34.07
#